data_AF-A0A7S0Y683-F1
#
_entry.id   AF-A0A7S0Y683-F1
#
_cell.length_a   1.000
_cell.length_b   1.000
_cell.length_c   1.000
_cell.angle_alpha   90.00
_cell.angle_beta   90.00
_cell.angle_gamma   90.00
#
_symmetry.space_group_name_H-M   'P 1'
#
loop_
_entity.id
_entity.type
_entity.pdbx_description
1 polymer ?
#
loop_
_entity_poly.entity_id
_entity_poly.type
_entity_poly.pdbx_seq_one_letter_code
_entity_poly.pdbx_strand_id
1 'polypeptide(L)'
;VDNLSSSNETSSRPLELKKLQFQSDLSGISAYIHSMYESASSKLMSILRDQFHLMESLQIMKRYFLLDRGDFLVNFLDATGKELSKRVEEVSIGRVQHLLGNSIHLTESLREDEFSPATFSGRRRRKLSPSNLRCKLSEQSLVSYLDSLYGGFDGLGPNTPSR
;
A
#
# COMPACT_ATOMS: atom_id res chain seq x y z
N VAL A 1 46.70 11.73 11.44
CA VAL A 1 45.58 11.44 12.37
C VAL A 1 44.35 11.45 11.49
N ASP A 2 44.08 10.32 10.85
CA ASP A 2 43.21 10.28 9.69
C ASP A 2 42.25 9.10 9.78
N ASN A 3 40.97 9.47 9.88
CA ASN A 3 39.77 8.79 9.38
C ASN A 3 39.53 7.32 9.71
N LEU A 4 38.76 7.08 10.77
CA LEU A 4 37.75 6.03 10.78
C LEU A 4 36.44 6.58 10.18
N SER A 5 36.21 6.29 8.90
CA SER A 5 34.86 6.31 8.32
C SER A 5 34.46 4.87 8.04
N SER A 6 33.72 4.27 8.96
CA SER A 6 32.95 3.05 8.72
C SER A 6 31.82 3.37 7.74
N SER A 7 32.10 3.21 6.46
CA SER A 7 31.10 3.23 5.42
C SER A 7 30.64 1.79 5.17
N ASN A 8 29.42 1.51 5.59
CA ASN A 8 28.68 0.28 5.29
C ASN A 8 28.59 0.08 3.77
N GLU A 9 29.55 -0.64 3.20
CA GLU A 9 29.42 -1.20 1.87
C GLU A 9 28.58 -2.48 1.95
N THR A 10 27.25 -2.34 2.01
CA THR A 10 26.38 -3.35 1.39
C THR A 10 26.44 -3.16 -0.13
N SER A 11 27.65 -3.26 -0.66
CA SER A 11 27.92 -3.33 -2.08
C SER A 11 27.30 -4.60 -2.59
N SER A 12 26.42 -4.42 -3.57
CA SER A 12 25.66 -5.48 -4.20
C SER A 12 26.61 -6.52 -4.77
N ARG A 13 26.84 -7.62 -4.04
CA ARG A 13 27.44 -8.79 -4.65
C ARG A 13 26.42 -9.32 -5.67
N PRO A 14 26.77 -9.42 -6.96
CA PRO A 14 25.97 -10.20 -7.88
C PRO A 14 25.83 -11.61 -7.31
N LEU A 15 24.71 -12.28 -7.61
CA LEU A 15 24.46 -13.65 -7.19
C LEU A 15 25.60 -14.54 -7.72
N GLU A 16 26.69 -14.67 -6.94
CA GLU A 16 27.76 -15.63 -7.14
C GLU A 16 27.12 -17.00 -6.92
N LEU A 17 26.47 -17.48 -7.98
CA LEU A 17 25.85 -18.79 -8.06
C LEU A 17 26.97 -19.82 -7.99
N LYS A 18 27.43 -20.10 -6.77
CA LYS A 18 28.44 -21.11 -6.51
C LYS A 18 27.85 -22.44 -7.00
N LYS A 19 28.36 -22.94 -8.12
CA LYS A 19 27.84 -24.12 -8.81
C LYS A 19 27.53 -25.24 -7.82
N LEU A 20 26.25 -25.61 -7.69
CA LEU A 20 25.80 -26.71 -6.83
C LEU A 20 26.55 -27.98 -7.27
N GLN A 21 27.33 -28.55 -6.35
CA GLN A 21 27.99 -29.84 -6.56
C GLN A 21 27.18 -30.92 -5.86
N PHE A 22 27.12 -32.10 -6.46
CA PHE A 22 26.47 -33.24 -5.84
C PHE A 22 27.22 -33.59 -4.55
N GLN A 23 26.50 -33.59 -3.43
CA GLN A 23 27.03 -33.90 -2.12
C GLN A 23 26.18 -35.03 -1.54
N SER A 24 26.84 -36.07 -1.01
CA SER A 24 26.17 -37.27 -0.47
C SER A 24 25.33 -36.98 0.78
N ASP A 25 25.58 -35.84 1.43
CA ASP A 25 24.88 -35.36 2.60
C ASP A 25 23.81 -34.31 2.21
N LEU A 26 22.56 -34.60 2.56
CA LEU A 26 21.40 -33.71 2.35
C LEU A 26 21.54 -32.38 3.09
N SER A 27 22.29 -32.35 4.21
CA SER A 27 22.51 -31.14 5.00
C SER A 27 23.22 -30.05 4.20
N GLY A 28 24.22 -30.41 3.40
CA GLY A 28 24.97 -29.47 2.54
C GLY A 28 24.11 -28.86 1.43
N ILE A 29 23.25 -29.66 0.81
CA ILE A 29 22.32 -29.19 -0.23
C ILE A 29 21.25 -28.28 0.38
N SER A 30 20.68 -28.65 1.53
CA SER A 30 19.69 -27.83 2.23
C SER A 30 20.25 -26.47 2.64
N ALA A 31 21.46 -26.45 3.21
CA ALA A 31 22.15 -25.21 3.57
C ALA A 31 22.43 -24.31 2.35
N TYR A 32 22.83 -24.91 1.21
CA TYR A 32 23.02 -24.17 -0.03
C TYR A 32 21.71 -23.56 -0.55
N ILE A 33 20.63 -24.34 -0.60
CA ILE A 33 19.30 -23.85 -1.03
C ILE A 33 18.83 -22.73 -0.10
N HIS A 34 19.00 -22.90 1.22
CA HIS A 34 18.61 -21.90 2.19
C HIS A 34 19.38 -20.58 2.01
N SER A 35 20.70 -20.66 1.81
CA SER A 35 21.53 -19.47 1.55
C SER A 35 21.15 -18.76 0.25
N MET A 36 20.85 -19.50 -0.81
CA MET A 36 20.39 -18.91 -2.07
C MET A 36 19.01 -18.27 -1.93
N TYR A 37 18.11 -18.90 -1.17
CA TYR A 37 16.79 -18.36 -0.85
C TYR A 37 16.91 -17.06 -0.03
N GLU A 38 17.73 -17.04 1.01
CA GLU A 38 17.96 -15.85 1.84
C GLU A 38 18.54 -14.71 1.00
N SER A 39 19.51 -14.99 0.14
CA SER A 39 20.10 -13.99 -0.77
C SER A 39 19.07 -13.43 -1.76
N ALA A 40 18.28 -14.31 -2.40
CA ALA A 40 17.24 -13.90 -3.36
C ALA A 40 16.12 -13.11 -2.68
N SER A 41 15.65 -13.55 -1.52
CA SER A 41 14.58 -12.90 -0.74
C SER A 41 15.04 -11.55 -0.20
N SER A 42 16.27 -11.45 0.32
CA SER A 42 16.87 -10.19 0.76
C SER A 42 17.00 -9.21 -0.40
N LYS A 43 17.43 -9.67 -1.59
CA LYS A 43 17.51 -8.82 -2.78
C LYS A 43 16.13 -8.34 -3.22
N LEU A 44 15.13 -9.20 -3.24
CA LEU A 44 13.75 -8.83 -3.57
C LEU A 44 13.20 -7.83 -2.55
N MET A 45 13.46 -8.03 -1.26
CA MET A 45 13.01 -7.15 -0.19
C MET A 45 13.64 -5.76 -0.32
N SER A 46 14.93 -5.68 -0.63
CA SER A 46 15.59 -4.40 -0.94
C SER A 46 14.97 -3.73 -2.17
N ILE A 47 14.65 -4.48 -3.22
CA ILE A 47 13.94 -3.93 -4.39
C ILE A 47 12.58 -3.35 -3.98
N LEU A 48 11.78 -4.08 -3.20
CA LEU A 48 10.47 -3.61 -2.75
C LEU A 48 10.55 -2.37 -1.85
N ARG A 49 11.52 -2.34 -0.93
CA ARG A 49 11.74 -1.20 -0.03
C ARG A 49 12.24 0.02 -0.80
N ASP A 50 13.29 -0.15 -1.60
CA ASP A 50 14.06 0.95 -2.13
C ASP A 50 13.53 1.42 -3.50
N GLN A 51 13.09 0.50 -4.36
CA GLN A 51 12.60 0.84 -5.71
C GLN A 51 11.09 1.05 -5.76
N PHE A 52 10.32 0.35 -4.92
CA PHE A 52 8.86 0.48 -4.86
C PHE A 52 8.38 1.35 -3.70
N HIS A 53 9.28 1.87 -2.86
CA HIS A 53 8.94 2.78 -1.76
C HIS A 53 7.83 2.19 -0.86
N LEU A 54 7.98 0.92 -0.48
CA LEU A 54 6.96 0.19 0.27
C LEU A 54 6.63 0.89 1.60
N MET A 55 7.63 1.42 2.30
CA MET A 55 7.43 2.07 3.60
C MET A 55 6.63 3.36 3.46
N GLU A 56 6.94 4.16 2.45
CA GLU A 56 6.25 5.41 2.14
C GLU A 56 4.81 5.12 1.68
N SER A 57 4.62 4.03 0.94
CA SER A 57 3.29 3.55 0.53
C SER A 57 2.41 3.20 1.73
N LEU A 58 2.97 2.47 2.70
CA LEU A 58 2.28 2.14 3.95
C LEU A 58 2.00 3.40 4.79
N GLN A 59 2.91 4.37 4.83
CA GLN A 59 2.68 5.64 5.51
C GLN A 59 1.55 6.46 4.87
N ILE A 60 1.42 6.44 3.54
CA ILE A 60 0.28 7.06 2.85
C ILE A 60 -1.01 6.33 3.20
N MET A 61 -0.99 5.00 3.22
CA MET A 61 -2.15 4.20 3.63
C MET A 61 -2.57 4.56 5.06
N LYS A 62 -1.62 4.63 6.00
CA LYS A 62 -1.89 5.06 7.37
C LYS A 62 -2.52 6.46 7.41
N ARG A 63 -1.93 7.42 6.70
CA ARG A 63 -2.37 8.83 6.71
C ARG A 63 -3.81 9.03 6.21
N TYR A 64 -4.14 8.45 5.06
CA TYR A 64 -5.42 8.75 4.38
C TYR A 64 -6.48 7.66 4.50
N PHE A 65 -6.11 6.38 4.66
CA PHE A 65 -7.09 5.29 4.83
C PHE A 65 -7.36 4.99 6.31
N LEU A 66 -6.32 5.04 7.16
CA LEU A 66 -6.50 4.86 8.61
C LEU A 66 -6.73 6.18 9.36
N LEU A 67 -6.93 7.27 8.61
CA LEU A 67 -7.31 8.59 9.12
C LEU A 67 -6.38 9.17 10.20
N ASP A 68 -5.09 8.79 10.18
CA ASP A 68 -4.05 9.41 11.03
C ASP A 68 -3.93 10.92 10.77
N ARG A 69 -4.31 11.38 9.57
CA ARG A 69 -4.55 12.80 9.27
C ARG A 69 -6.01 12.99 8.84
N GLY A 70 -6.95 12.97 9.79
CA GLY A 70 -8.39 13.04 9.48
C GLY A 70 -8.95 14.41 9.10
N ASP A 71 -8.16 15.48 9.18
CA ASP A 71 -8.60 16.86 8.87
C ASP A 71 -8.95 17.06 7.39
N PHE A 72 -8.22 16.42 6.46
CA PHE A 72 -8.61 16.47 5.04
C PHE A 72 -10.01 15.89 4.82
N LEU A 73 -10.41 14.88 5.62
CA LEU A 73 -11.68 14.20 5.46
C LEU A 73 -12.85 15.12 5.84
N VAL A 74 -12.68 15.91 6.91
CA VAL A 74 -13.69 16.92 7.31
C VAL A 74 -13.89 17.94 6.19
N ASN A 75 -12.79 18.54 5.71
CA ASN A 75 -12.82 19.50 4.59
C ASN A 75 -13.44 18.88 3.32
N PHE A 76 -13.12 17.62 3.04
CA PHE A 76 -13.65 16.88 1.91
C PHE A 76 -15.15 16.64 2.03
N LEU A 77 -15.63 16.18 3.17
CA LEU A 77 -17.05 15.90 3.41
C LEU A 77 -17.89 17.18 3.38
N ASP A 78 -17.38 18.28 3.92
CA ASP A 78 -18.05 19.58 3.85
C ASP A 78 -18.18 20.07 2.39
N ALA A 79 -17.11 19.93 1.61
CA ALA A 79 -17.09 20.34 0.21
C ALA A 79 -17.94 19.42 -0.70
N THR A 80 -17.97 18.12 -0.42
CA THR A 80 -18.70 17.12 -1.22
C THR A 80 -20.13 16.89 -0.76
N GLY A 81 -20.54 17.38 0.41
CA GLY A 81 -21.88 17.14 0.95
C GLY A 81 -23.00 17.45 -0.05
N LYS A 82 -22.94 18.59 -0.76
CA LYS A 82 -23.92 18.94 -1.81
C LYS A 82 -23.95 17.97 -3.00
N GLU A 83 -22.82 17.36 -3.31
CA GLU A 83 -22.69 16.40 -4.41
C GLU A 83 -23.13 15.00 -3.99
N LEU A 84 -22.78 14.57 -2.76
CA LEU A 84 -23.14 13.27 -2.20
C LEU A 84 -24.61 13.19 -1.76
N SER A 85 -25.29 14.32 -1.55
CA SER A 85 -26.74 14.35 -1.30
C SER A 85 -27.59 14.07 -2.54
N LYS A 86 -27.00 14.02 -3.73
CA LYS A 86 -27.70 13.63 -4.96
C LYS A 86 -27.93 12.13 -5.00
N ARG A 87 -28.86 11.67 -5.84
CA ARG A 87 -28.97 10.23 -6.13
C ARG A 87 -27.69 9.72 -6.78
N VAL A 88 -27.34 8.45 -6.54
CA VAL A 88 -26.08 7.84 -6.98
C VAL A 88 -25.87 7.99 -8.49
N GLU A 89 -26.94 7.96 -9.29
CA GLU A 89 -26.89 8.12 -10.75
C GLU A 89 -26.54 9.54 -11.19
N GLU A 90 -26.78 10.54 -10.34
CA GLU A 90 -26.55 11.97 -10.60
C GLU A 90 -25.25 12.50 -9.98
N VAL A 91 -24.55 11.67 -9.19
CA VAL A 91 -23.27 12.04 -8.56
C VAL A 91 -22.17 12.08 -9.63
N SER A 92 -21.54 13.24 -9.81
CA SER A 92 -20.38 13.34 -10.68
C SER A 92 -19.11 12.86 -9.97
N ILE A 93 -18.65 11.65 -10.29
CA ILE A 93 -17.41 11.10 -9.73
C ILE A 93 -16.19 11.98 -10.03
N GLY A 94 -16.15 12.64 -11.19
CA GLY A 94 -15.08 13.57 -11.56
C GLY A 94 -15.04 14.79 -10.63
N ARG A 95 -16.20 15.32 -10.25
CA ARG A 95 -16.31 16.42 -9.29
C ARG A 95 -15.90 15.99 -7.89
N VAL A 96 -16.36 14.83 -7.42
CA VAL A 96 -15.95 14.28 -6.12
C VAL A 96 -14.43 14.07 -6.08
N GLN A 97 -13.84 13.52 -7.14
CA GLN A 97 -12.40 13.33 -7.26
C GLN A 97 -11.63 14.66 -7.22
N HIS A 98 -12.13 15.70 -7.88
CA HIS A 98 -11.52 17.03 -7.85
C HIS A 98 -11.56 17.65 -6.45
N LEU A 99 -12.72 17.56 -5.78
CA LEU A 99 -12.89 18.05 -4.41
C LEU A 99 -11.99 17.31 -3.41
N LEU A 100 -11.77 16.02 -3.60
CA LEU A 100 -10.78 15.25 -2.83
C LEU A 100 -9.38 15.83 -3.00
N GLY A 101 -8.95 16.06 -4.25
CA GLY A 101 -7.64 16.64 -4.54
C GLY A 101 -7.42 18.00 -3.87
N ASN A 102 -8.44 18.87 -3.92
CA ASN A 102 -8.38 20.19 -3.28
C ASN A 102 -8.28 20.10 -1.75
N SER A 103 -9.05 19.20 -1.13
CA SER A 103 -9.07 19.03 0.33
C SER A 103 -7.75 18.50 0.87
N ILE A 104 -7.13 17.57 0.14
CA ILE A 104 -5.79 17.07 0.43
C ILE A 104 -4.77 18.20 0.31
N HIS A 105 -4.77 18.94 -0.81
CA HIS A 105 -3.82 20.03 -1.03
C HIS A 105 -3.91 21.12 0.05
N LEU A 106 -5.13 21.52 0.44
CA LEU A 106 -5.35 22.48 1.51
C LEU A 106 -4.74 21.99 2.82
N THR A 107 -4.99 20.73 3.16
CA THR A 107 -4.51 20.11 4.40
C THR A 107 -2.99 19.95 4.42
N GLU A 108 -2.39 19.60 3.29
CA GLU A 108 -0.93 19.52 3.15
C GLU A 108 -0.28 20.90 3.24
N SER A 109 -0.88 21.93 2.64
CA SER A 109 -0.37 23.30 2.68
C SER A 109 -0.44 23.92 4.08
N LEU A 110 -1.40 23.53 4.91
CA LEU A 110 -1.55 24.02 6.30
C LEU A 110 -0.56 23.37 7.27
N ARG A 111 0.08 22.27 6.83
CA ARG A 111 1.00 21.48 7.64
C ARG A 111 2.39 21.63 7.04
N GLU A 112 3.02 22.77 7.32
CA GLU A 112 4.47 22.93 7.17
C GLU A 112 5.17 22.05 8.21
N ASP A 113 5.31 20.74 7.98
CA ASP A 113 6.45 19.97 8.51
C ASP A 113 6.56 18.49 8.08
N GLU A 114 7.84 18.09 7.96
CA GLU A 114 8.45 16.77 8.02
C GLU A 114 7.93 15.63 7.12
N PHE A 115 7.55 15.95 5.89
CA PHE A 115 7.75 14.99 4.82
C PHE A 115 8.16 15.76 3.58
N SER A 116 9.41 16.22 3.53
CA SER A 116 10.00 16.61 2.26
C SER A 116 9.79 15.41 1.33
N PRO A 117 9.02 15.53 0.23
CA PRO A 117 9.10 14.55 -0.83
C PRO A 117 10.44 14.82 -1.51
N ALA A 118 11.53 14.53 -0.79
CA ALA A 118 12.88 14.89 -1.16
C ALA A 118 13.05 14.48 -2.61
N THR A 119 13.39 15.51 -3.37
CA THR A 119 13.76 15.50 -4.77
C THR A 119 14.66 14.32 -5.07
N PHE A 120 14.10 13.24 -5.62
CA PHE A 120 14.88 12.21 -6.26
C PHE A 120 14.28 11.92 -7.62
N SER A 121 14.77 12.68 -8.60
CA SER A 121 14.63 12.38 -10.01
C SER A 121 15.40 11.11 -10.32
N GLY A 122 14.79 9.96 -10.02
CA GLY A 122 15.29 8.63 -10.31
C GLY A 122 14.29 7.89 -11.20
N ARG A 123 14.52 7.96 -12.51
CA ARG A 123 13.92 7.15 -13.60
C ARG A 123 12.62 6.40 -13.25
N ARG A 124 11.50 7.10 -13.51
CA ARG A 124 10.16 6.56 -13.80
C ARG A 124 9.85 5.17 -13.21
N ARG A 125 9.39 5.08 -11.96
CA ARG A 125 8.22 4.26 -11.55
C ARG A 125 7.48 4.89 -10.38
N ARG A 126 6.20 4.56 -10.30
CA ARG A 126 5.11 5.34 -9.70
C ARG A 126 5.31 5.54 -8.20
N LYS A 127 5.83 6.70 -7.79
CA LYS A 127 5.73 7.16 -6.41
C LYS A 127 4.24 7.29 -6.05
N LEU A 128 3.82 6.66 -4.96
CA LEU A 128 2.49 6.93 -4.41
C LEU A 128 2.49 8.36 -3.88
N SER A 129 1.66 9.20 -4.48
CA SER A 129 1.34 10.53 -4.00
C SER A 129 -0.11 10.54 -3.51
N PRO A 130 -0.46 11.47 -2.61
CA PRO A 130 -1.84 11.73 -2.21
C PRO A 130 -2.77 11.95 -3.41
N SER A 131 -2.26 12.52 -4.51
CA SER A 131 -2.97 12.70 -5.78
C SER A 131 -3.32 11.40 -6.51
N ASN A 132 -2.77 10.25 -6.11
CA ASN A 132 -3.16 8.94 -6.62
C ASN A 132 -4.39 8.35 -5.91
N LEU A 133 -4.89 8.98 -4.85
CA LEU A 133 -6.14 8.57 -4.20
C LEU A 133 -7.30 8.74 -5.17
N ARG A 134 -8.10 7.68 -5.33
CA ARG A 134 -9.24 7.66 -6.25
C ARG A 134 -10.54 7.42 -5.53
N CYS A 135 -11.51 8.29 -5.77
CA CYS A 135 -12.89 8.06 -5.37
C CYS A 135 -13.51 6.99 -6.27
N LYS A 136 -14.24 6.04 -5.66
CA LYS A 136 -15.08 5.08 -6.36
C LYS A 136 -16.40 4.97 -5.63
N LEU A 137 -17.49 4.95 -6.38
CA LEU A 137 -18.81 4.63 -5.86
C LEU A 137 -19.06 3.14 -6.12
N SER A 138 -19.51 2.44 -5.10
CA SER A 138 -19.91 1.03 -5.19
C SER A 138 -21.39 0.97 -5.58
N GLU A 139 -21.74 0.06 -6.47
CA GLU A 139 -23.13 -0.19 -6.88
C GLU A 139 -23.96 -0.84 -5.76
N GLN A 140 -23.29 -1.62 -4.91
CA GLN A 140 -23.91 -2.29 -3.76
C GLN A 140 -23.49 -1.61 -2.46
N SER A 141 -24.42 -1.55 -1.51
CA SER A 141 -24.12 -1.13 -0.14
C SER A 141 -23.14 -2.11 0.48
N LEU A 142 -22.33 -1.63 1.43
CA LEU A 142 -21.42 -2.48 2.20
C LEU A 142 -22.18 -3.62 2.88
N VAL A 143 -23.39 -3.35 3.36
CA VAL A 143 -24.27 -4.32 4.00
C VAL A 143 -24.62 -5.44 3.02
N SER A 144 -25.10 -5.11 1.82
CA SER A 144 -25.43 -6.10 0.78
C SER A 144 -24.21 -6.94 0.35
N TYR A 145 -23.03 -6.31 0.26
CA TYR A 145 -21.79 -7.02 -0.02
C TYR A 145 -21.40 -8.01 1.09
N LEU A 146 -21.54 -7.60 2.36
CA LEU A 146 -21.26 -8.45 3.51
C LEU A 146 -22.30 -9.57 3.64
N ASP A 147 -23.58 -9.29 3.41
CA ASP A 147 -24.66 -10.28 3.38
C ASP A 147 -24.42 -11.31 2.27
N SER A 148 -23.84 -10.92 1.13
CA SER A 148 -23.47 -11.87 0.08
C SER A 148 -22.26 -12.74 0.45
N LEU A 149 -21.29 -12.19 1.19
CA LEU A 149 -20.11 -12.92 1.64
C LEU A 149 -20.41 -13.88 2.80
N TYR A 150 -21.30 -13.48 3.70
CA TYR A 150 -21.57 -14.19 4.96
C TYR A 150 -22.96 -14.83 5.02
N GLY A 151 -23.92 -14.39 4.23
CA GLY A 151 -25.26 -14.98 4.12
C GLY A 151 -25.26 -16.36 3.43
N GLY A 152 -24.12 -16.81 2.89
CA GLY A 152 -23.92 -18.18 2.43
C GLY A 152 -23.60 -19.20 3.53
N PHE A 153 -23.38 -18.77 4.79
CA PHE A 153 -23.04 -19.68 5.89
C PHE A 153 -24.24 -20.25 6.66
N ASP A 154 -25.47 -19.85 6.35
CA ASP A 154 -26.69 -20.34 7.01
C ASP A 154 -27.30 -21.59 6.32
N GLY A 155 -26.50 -22.28 5.50
CA GLY A 155 -26.93 -23.38 4.63
C GLY A 155 -26.37 -24.75 4.98
N LEU A 156 -26.30 -25.14 6.25
CA LEU A 156 -26.13 -26.54 6.65
C LEU A 156 -27.20 -26.96 7.65
N GLY A 157 -28.37 -27.31 7.11
CA GLY A 157 -29.40 -28.09 7.79
C GLY A 157 -30.78 -27.96 7.14
N PRO A 158 -31.21 -28.87 6.25
CA PRO A 158 -32.57 -28.88 5.75
C PRO A 158 -33.49 -29.58 6.74
N ASN A 159 -33.65 -29.08 7.97
CA ASN A 159 -34.63 -29.62 8.94
C ASN A 159 -34.87 -28.68 10.13
N THR A 160 -35.67 -27.64 9.93
CA THR A 160 -36.48 -27.07 11.02
C THR A 160 -37.83 -26.65 10.45
N PRO A 161 -38.94 -27.30 10.85
CA PRO A 161 -40.26 -26.94 10.36
C PRO A 161 -40.75 -25.65 11.02
N SER A 162 -41.43 -24.84 10.23
CA SER A 162 -42.07 -23.58 10.64
C SER A 162 -42.94 -23.76 11.88
N ARG A 163 -42.87 -22.79 12.80
CA ARG A 163 -43.89 -22.54 13.80
C ARG A 163 -44.24 -21.07 13.82
#